data_AF-A0A2X2YBM3-F1
#
_entry.id   AF-A0A2X2YBM3-F1
#
_cell.length_a   1.000
_cell.length_b   1.000
_cell.length_c   1.000
_cell.angle_alpha   90.00
_cell.angle_beta   90.00
_cell.angle_gamma   90.00
#
_symmetry.space_group_name_H-M   'P 1'
#
loop_
_entity.id
_entity.type
_entity.pdbx_description
1 polymer ?
#
loop_
_entity_poly.entity_id
_entity_poly.type
_entity_poly.pdbx_seq_one_letter_code
_entity_poly.pdbx_strand_id
1 'polypeptide(L)'
;MIELARLNNWISIKKLEEKIIRGRRQPDEPTPFFDCWAEVLDLYGKELYEAMAMKLENTVIFKVRYCKKLEELRNKENFIVEWQGRQYEIYYPDFLGYKNDFIKLKCKEVL
;
A
#
# COMPACT_ATOMS: atom_id res chain seq x y z
N MET A 1 13.22 -25.24 2.47
CA MET A 1 12.07 -24.67 3.20
C MET A 1 11.28 -23.83 2.22
N ILE A 2 9.99 -24.15 2.02
CA ILE A 2 9.11 -23.33 1.19
C ILE A 2 8.54 -22.25 2.11
N GLU A 3 8.86 -20.99 1.85
CA GLU A 3 8.29 -19.85 2.55
C GLU A 3 6.82 -19.72 2.12
N LEU A 4 5.90 -20.25 2.94
CA LEU A 4 4.46 -20.15 2.71
C LEU A 4 4.04 -18.71 2.97
N ALA A 5 3.62 -17.99 1.92
CA ALA A 5 3.00 -16.68 2.08
C ALA A 5 1.78 -16.79 3.00
N ARG A 6 1.80 -16.11 4.15
CA ARG A 6 0.71 -16.13 5.15
C ARG A 6 -0.13 -14.85 5.01
N LEU A 7 -1.12 -14.90 4.14
CA LEU A 7 -2.11 -13.82 3.97
C LEU A 7 -3.12 -13.87 5.13
N ASN A 8 -2.74 -13.34 6.29
CA ASN A 8 -3.47 -13.46 7.55
C ASN A 8 -3.94 -12.12 8.13
N ASN A 9 -3.71 -11.01 7.44
CA ASN A 9 -4.16 -9.68 7.85
C ASN A 9 -5.20 -9.14 6.86
N TRP A 10 -6.36 -8.71 7.36
CA TRP A 10 -7.35 -8.01 6.53
C TRP A 10 -6.96 -6.53 6.42
N ILE A 11 -6.88 -6.02 5.20
CA ILE A 11 -6.57 -4.61 4.91
C ILE A 11 -7.60 -4.00 3.98
N SER A 12 -7.74 -2.67 4.06
CA SER A 12 -8.60 -1.89 3.17
C SER A 12 -7.77 -0.88 2.39
N ILE A 13 -7.72 -1.03 1.06
CA ILE A 13 -7.10 -0.05 0.18
C ILE A 13 -8.14 1.01 -0.15
N LYS A 14 -7.76 2.28 0.00
CA LYS A 14 -8.60 3.44 -0.30
C LYS A 14 -7.90 4.39 -1.26
N LYS A 15 -8.68 5.12 -2.04
CA LYS A 15 -8.23 6.16 -2.96
C LYS A 15 -8.46 7.53 -2.34
N LEU A 16 -7.47 8.40 -2.38
CA LEU A 16 -7.59 9.81 -2.04
C LEU A 16 -7.96 10.56 -3.33
N GLU A 17 -9.17 11.08 -3.39
CA GLU A 17 -9.69 11.81 -4.55
C GLU A 17 -9.81 13.30 -4.21
N GLU A 18 -9.02 14.13 -4.89
CA GLU A 18 -9.15 15.58 -4.79
C GLU A 18 -10.47 16.04 -5.45
N LYS A 19 -11.52 16.25 -4.64
CA LYS A 19 -12.76 16.84 -5.13
C LYS A 19 -12.61 18.36 -5.20
N ILE A 20 -12.39 18.86 -6.42
CA ILE A 20 -12.46 20.30 -6.72
C ILE A 20 -13.92 20.65 -7.00
N ILE A 21 -14.60 21.26 -6.03
CA ILE A 21 -15.98 21.74 -6.19
C ILE A 21 -15.97 23.26 -6.18
N ARG A 22 -16.42 23.88 -7.28
CA ARG A 22 -16.49 25.35 -7.44
C ARG A 22 -15.15 26.07 -7.15
N GLY A 23 -14.04 25.48 -7.58
CA GLY A 23 -12.70 26.06 -7.40
C GLY A 23 -12.17 26.04 -5.97
N ARG A 24 -12.87 25.40 -5.02
CA ARG A 24 -12.39 25.14 -3.66
C ARG A 24 -12.08 23.65 -3.51
N ARG A 25 -10.90 23.34 -2.94
CA ARG A 25 -10.55 21.99 -2.52
C ARG A 25 -11.42 21.62 -1.32
N GLN A 26 -12.19 20.53 -1.43
CA GLN A 26 -12.82 19.92 -0.27
C GLN A 26 -11.83 19.03 0.48
N PRO A 27 -12.06 18.77 1.77
CA PRO A 27 -11.25 17.80 2.51
C PRO A 27 -11.31 16.42 1.84
N ASP A 28 -10.15 15.80 1.68
CA ASP A 28 -9.96 14.45 1.15
C ASP A 28 -10.62 13.43 2.08
N GLU A 29 -11.82 12.99 1.76
CA GLU A 29 -12.39 11.78 2.36
C GLU A 29 -11.90 10.58 1.55
N PRO A 30 -11.14 9.63 2.14
CA PRO A 30 -10.63 8.48 1.40
C PRO A 30 -11.79 7.57 0.96
N THR A 31 -11.94 7.37 -0.35
CA THR A 31 -12.97 6.52 -0.94
C THR A 31 -12.54 5.04 -0.91
N PRO A 32 -13.39 4.08 -0.49
CA PRO A 32 -13.05 2.66 -0.51
C PRO A 32 -12.72 2.18 -1.93
N PHE A 33 -11.61 1.47 -2.08
CA PHE A 33 -11.14 0.95 -3.37
C PHE A 33 -11.16 -0.58 -3.40
N PHE A 34 -10.39 -1.25 -2.55
CA PHE A 34 -10.30 -2.71 -2.56
C PHE A 34 -9.89 -3.28 -1.22
N ASP A 35 -10.70 -4.19 -0.68
CA ASP A 35 -10.39 -4.89 0.56
C ASP A 35 -9.83 -6.28 0.26
N CYS A 36 -8.78 -6.69 0.97
CA CYS A 36 -8.17 -7.99 0.75
C CYS A 36 -7.33 -8.49 1.94
N TRP A 37 -6.96 -9.77 1.87
CA TRP A 37 -5.99 -10.35 2.76
C TRP A 37 -4.55 -10.03 2.31
N ALA A 38 -3.72 -9.63 3.27
CA ALA A 38 -2.33 -9.30 3.12
C ALA A 38 -1.46 -10.10 4.10
N GLU A 39 -0.22 -10.30 3.69
CA GLU A 39 0.89 -10.67 4.58
C GLU A 39 1.62 -9.38 4.93
N VAL A 40 1.78 -9.11 6.23
CA VAL A 40 2.49 -7.91 6.71
C VAL A 40 3.96 -8.28 6.88
N LEU A 41 4.81 -7.59 6.15
CA LEU A 41 6.25 -7.76 6.16
C LEU A 41 6.88 -6.53 6.81
N ASP A 42 7.73 -6.78 7.81
CA ASP A 42 8.61 -5.76 8.37
C ASP A 42 9.82 -5.57 7.45
N LEU A 43 10.40 -4.37 7.45
CA LEU A 43 11.59 -4.08 6.66
C LEU A 43 12.80 -4.78 7.27
N TYR A 44 13.34 -5.78 6.57
CA TYR A 44 14.63 -6.39 6.93
C TYR A 44 15.68 -6.21 5.84
N GLY A 45 16.94 -6.05 6.25
CA GLY A 45 18.10 -6.05 5.35
C GLY A 45 18.11 -4.85 4.40
N LYS A 46 18.29 -5.12 3.09
CA LYS A 46 18.46 -4.07 2.07
C LYS A 46 17.30 -3.06 2.04
N GLU A 47 16.07 -3.52 2.23
CA GLU A 47 14.88 -2.65 2.22
C GLU A 47 14.87 -1.69 3.42
N LEU A 48 15.41 -2.12 4.57
CA LEU A 48 15.61 -1.27 5.75
C LEU A 48 16.69 -0.20 5.48
N TYR A 49 17.80 -0.58 4.85
CA TYR A 49 18.86 0.37 4.47
C TYR A 49 18.38 1.42 3.47
N GLU A 50 17.58 1.02 2.47
CA GLU A 50 16.97 1.95 1.50
C GLU A 50 15.98 2.90 2.20
N ALA A 51 15.14 2.41 3.11
CA ALA A 51 14.22 3.23 3.88
C ALA A 51 14.94 4.22 4.82
N MET A 52 16.02 3.78 5.49
CA MET A 52 16.87 4.64 6.32
C MET A 52 17.52 5.77 5.50
N ALA A 53 18.03 5.45 4.30
CA ALA A 53 18.59 6.46 3.40
C ALA A 53 17.56 7.51 2.96
N MET A 54 16.28 7.12 2.88
CA MET A 54 15.17 8.01 2.53
C MET A 54 14.48 8.67 3.74
N LYS A 55 14.96 8.47 4.97
CA LYS A 55 14.31 8.91 6.23
C LYS A 55 12.84 8.50 6.34
N LEU A 56 12.49 7.33 5.80
CA LEU A 56 11.14 6.78 5.89
C LEU A 56 11.00 6.01 7.20
N GLU A 57 10.85 6.75 8.30
CA GLU A 57 10.49 6.18 9.60
C GLU A 57 9.07 5.56 9.51
N ASN A 58 8.86 4.39 10.14
CA ASN A 58 7.59 3.63 10.15
C ASN A 58 7.07 3.16 8.78
N THR A 59 7.93 2.48 8.02
CA THR A 59 7.54 1.83 6.76
C THR A 59 7.07 0.40 6.99
N VAL A 60 5.99 0.00 6.32
CA VAL A 60 5.41 -1.35 6.37
C VAL A 60 5.20 -1.84 4.94
N ILE A 61 5.45 -3.13 4.68
CA ILE A 61 5.18 -3.73 3.38
C ILE A 61 3.97 -4.66 3.51
N PHE A 62 2.92 -4.40 2.74
CA PHE A 62 1.79 -5.29 2.60
C PHE A 62 1.92 -6.12 1.33
N LYS A 63 2.10 -7.43 1.46
CA LYS A 63 2.10 -8.35 0.33
C LYS A 63 0.70 -8.89 0.12
N VAL A 64 0.10 -8.55 -1.02
CA VAL A 64 -1.28 -8.94 -1.38
C VAL A 64 -1.27 -9.82 -2.63
N ARG A 65 -2.32 -10.61 -2.83
CA ARG A 65 -2.51 -11.31 -4.10
C ARG A 65 -2.75 -10.32 -5.22
N TYR A 66 -2.12 -10.60 -6.35
CA TYR A 66 -2.38 -9.86 -7.57
C TYR A 66 -3.85 -10.03 -8.01
N CYS A 67 -4.46 -8.94 -8.45
CA CYS A 67 -5.68 -8.98 -9.25
C CYS A 67 -5.69 -7.80 -10.23
N LYS A 68 -6.47 -7.92 -11.31
CA LYS A 68 -6.50 -6.91 -12.38
C LYS A 68 -6.91 -5.51 -11.88
N LYS A 69 -7.71 -5.42 -10.81
CA LYS A 69 -8.11 -4.14 -10.20
C LYS A 69 -6.91 -3.39 -9.61
N LEU A 70 -5.95 -4.11 -9.04
CA LEU A 70 -4.76 -3.51 -8.42
C LEU A 70 -3.78 -2.92 -9.44
N GLU A 71 -3.96 -3.15 -10.74
CA GLU A 71 -3.18 -2.49 -11.78
C GLU A 71 -3.35 -0.96 -11.77
N GLU A 72 -4.47 -0.44 -11.25
CA GLU A 72 -4.68 1.01 -11.08
C GLU A 72 -3.62 1.65 -10.16
N LEU A 73 -3.05 0.88 -9.23
CA LEU A 73 -1.98 1.35 -8.35
C LEU A 73 -0.70 1.74 -9.13
N ARG A 74 -0.50 1.23 -10.36
CA ARG A 74 0.66 1.59 -11.20
C ARG A 74 0.68 3.06 -11.59
N ASN A 75 -0.49 3.70 -11.65
CA ASN A 75 -0.62 5.10 -12.02
C ASN A 75 -0.08 6.05 -10.94
N LYS A 76 0.35 5.51 -9.77
CA LYS A 76 0.85 6.27 -8.61
C LYS A 76 -0.12 7.35 -8.15
N GLU A 77 -1.41 7.12 -8.31
CA GLU A 77 -2.43 7.97 -7.70
C GLU A 77 -2.32 7.85 -6.18
N ASN A 78 -2.84 8.84 -5.44
CA ASN A 78 -2.78 8.86 -3.99
C ASN A 78 -3.66 7.73 -3.42
N PHE A 79 -3.05 6.59 -3.09
CA PHE A 79 -3.72 5.47 -2.42
C PHE A 79 -3.17 5.27 -1.02
N ILE A 80 -4.05 4.84 -0.11
CA ILE A 80 -3.68 4.47 1.26
C ILE A 80 -4.16 3.06 1.59
N VAL A 81 -3.48 2.42 2.52
CA VAL A 81 -3.92 1.20 3.21
C VAL A 81 -4.39 1.57 4.60
N GLU A 82 -5.56 1.09 4.99
CA GLU A 82 -6.00 1.06 6.38
C GLU A 82 -5.83 -0.33 6.97
N TRP A 83 -5.15 -0.39 8.11
CA TRP A 83 -4.91 -1.62 8.83
C TRP A 83 -4.79 -1.34 10.32
N GLN A 84 -5.49 -2.11 11.15
CA GLN A 84 -5.49 -1.97 12.63
C GLN A 84 -5.77 -0.55 13.14
N GLY A 85 -6.64 0.21 12.45
CA GLY A 85 -7.00 1.59 12.83
C GLY A 85 -5.94 2.64 12.51
N ARG A 86 -4.89 2.27 11.77
CA ARG A 86 -3.83 3.15 11.27
C ARG A 86 -3.93 3.29 9.75
N GLN A 87 -3.43 4.41 9.23
CA GLN A 87 -3.39 4.69 7.80
C GLN A 87 -1.95 4.67 7.31
N TYR A 88 -1.74 4.10 6.13
CA TYR A 88 -0.43 3.95 5.51
C TYR A 88 -0.50 4.41 4.05
N GLU A 89 0.26 5.44 3.70
CA GLU A 89 0.36 5.92 2.32
C GLU A 89 1.14 4.93 1.47
N ILE A 90 0.58 4.50 0.34
CA ILE A 90 1.28 3.63 -0.61
C ILE A 90 2.20 4.51 -1.48
N TYR A 91 3.50 4.49 -1.19
CA TYR A 91 4.48 5.26 -1.98
C TYR A 91 5.08 4.46 -3.14
N TYR A 92 5.08 3.12 -3.05
CA TYR A 92 5.62 2.26 -4.11
C TYR A 92 4.93 0.89 -4.17
N PRO A 93 4.10 0.64 -5.19
CA PRO A 93 3.58 -0.69 -5.48
C PRO A 93 4.53 -1.49 -6.38
N ASP A 94 5.10 -2.57 -5.85
CA ASP A 94 6.02 -3.47 -6.56
C ASP A 94 5.30 -4.72 -7.08
N PHE A 95 5.22 -4.87 -8.40
CA PHE A 95 4.50 -5.96 -9.08
C PHE A 95 5.37 -7.18 -9.41
N LEU A 96 6.56 -7.29 -8.79
CA LEU A 96 7.43 -8.46 -8.85
C LEU A 96 7.73 -8.98 -10.27
N GLY A 97 7.85 -8.07 -11.24
CA GLY A 97 8.18 -8.41 -12.63
C GLY A 97 7.05 -9.09 -13.43
N TYR A 98 5.78 -8.75 -13.18
CA TYR A 98 4.61 -9.23 -13.93
C TYR A 98 4.32 -10.74 -13.83
N LYS A 99 4.80 -11.39 -12.76
CA LYS A 99 4.43 -12.79 -12.46
C LYS A 99 2.94 -12.97 -12.16
N ASN A 100 2.24 -11.88 -11.83
CA ASN A 100 0.80 -11.84 -11.55
C ASN A 100 0.36 -12.76 -10.38
N ASP A 101 1.27 -13.08 -9.46
CA ASP A 101 0.97 -13.82 -8.24
C ASP A 101 0.69 -12.88 -7.06
N PHE A 102 1.62 -11.96 -6.80
CA PHE A 102 1.60 -11.06 -5.65
C PHE A 102 2.07 -9.65 -6.03
N ILE A 103 1.68 -8.69 -5.21
CA ILE A 103 2.13 -7.31 -5.24
C ILE A 103 2.62 -6.96 -3.84
N LYS A 104 3.78 -6.30 -3.74
CA LYS A 104 4.27 -5.71 -2.48
C LYS A 104 3.94 -4.22 -2.47
N LEU A 105 3.05 -3.82 -1.59
CA LEU A 105 2.71 -2.41 -1.36
C LEU A 105 3.64 -1.87 -0.30
N LYS A 106 4.64 -1.08 -0.70
CA LYS A 106 5.51 -0.38 0.25
C LYS A 106 4.79 0.88 0.71
N CYS A 107 4.57 0.96 2.01
CA CYS A 107 3.72 1.98 2.60
C CYS A 107 4.43 2.69 3.76
N LYS A 108 4.12 3.97 3.95
CA LYS A 108 4.59 4.78 5.07
C LYS A 108 3.41 5.11 5.98
N GLU A 109 3.54 4.88 7.28
CA GLU A 109 2.51 5.30 8.24
C GLU A 109 2.30 6.82 8.21
N VAL A 110 1.04 7.23 8.12
CA VAL A 110 0.59 8.63 8.21
C VAL A 110 -0.18 8.78 9.53
N LEU A 111 0.35 9.64 10.41
CA LEU A 111 -0.20 9.96 11.73
C LEU A 111 -1.42 10.87 11.67
#